data_AF-A0A2E2ET27-F1
#
_entry.id   AF-A0A2E2ET27-F1
#
_cell.length_a   1.000
_cell.length_b   1.000
_cell.length_c   1.000
_cell.angle_alpha   90.00
_cell.angle_beta   90.00
_cell.angle_gamma   90.00
#
_symmetry.space_group_name_H-M   'P 1'
#
loop_
_entity.id
_entity.type
_entity.pdbx_description
1 polymer ?
#
loop_
_entity_poly.entity_id
_entity_poly.type
_entity_poly.pdbx_seq_one_letter_code
_entity_poly.pdbx_strand_id
1 'polypeptide(L)'
;MQSIKNTDFYNNVLKELNYSFGNVFILSGVIISEMNEGVVFSWEEHASQIVKDVINFTGSDGSDIVYISHRINSYSVVPTDWLKFFKNFSLKGYGIVCYKNVGFFNVVIENLFFTKKIRKFSNLEEALYWVKYLDTVGA
;
A
#
# COMPACT_ATOMS: atom_id res chain seq x y z
N MET A 1 -6.94 16.32 0.41
CA MET A 1 -6.29 15.14 1.04
C MET A 1 -4.82 15.48 1.11
N GLN A 2 -4.13 15.17 2.20
CA GLN A 2 -2.77 15.60 2.44
C GLN A 2 -1.82 14.41 2.35
N SER A 3 -0.68 14.59 1.66
CA SER A 3 0.39 13.57 1.62
C SER A 3 0.95 13.32 3.02
N ILE A 4 1.42 12.08 3.27
CA ILE A 4 2.11 11.69 4.50
C ILE A 4 3.26 12.65 4.83
N LYS A 5 3.94 13.22 3.82
CA LYS A 5 5.03 14.19 3.97
C LYS A 5 4.66 15.41 4.82
N ASN A 6 3.37 15.73 4.90
CA ASN A 6 2.88 16.86 5.68
C ASN A 6 2.13 16.42 6.95
N THR A 7 2.42 15.23 7.46
CA THR A 7 1.86 14.68 8.70
C THR A 7 2.99 14.31 9.65
N ASP A 8 2.71 14.23 10.95
CA ASP A 8 3.71 13.84 11.96
C ASP A 8 4.24 12.41 11.76
N PHE A 9 3.50 11.58 11.02
CA PHE A 9 3.92 10.23 10.67
C PHE A 9 5.15 10.19 9.76
N TYR A 10 5.43 11.26 9.01
CA TYR A 10 6.60 11.33 8.13
C TYR A 10 7.92 11.17 8.90
N ASN A 11 7.97 11.62 10.15
CA ASN A 11 9.14 11.48 11.01
C ASN A 11 9.53 10.01 11.29
N ASN A 12 8.61 9.06 11.06
CA ASN A 12 8.85 7.63 11.24
C ASN A 12 9.25 6.91 9.94
N VAL A 13 9.44 7.66 8.84
CA VAL A 13 9.86 7.09 7.56
C VAL A 13 11.34 6.72 7.62
N LEU A 14 11.60 5.42 7.42
CA LEU A 14 12.94 4.85 7.36
C LEU A 14 13.57 5.05 5.98
N LYS A 15 12.75 4.97 4.93
CA LYS A 15 13.18 5.17 3.55
C LYS A 15 12.05 5.73 2.70
N GLU A 16 12.40 6.72 1.89
CA GLU A 16 11.55 7.22 0.82
C GLU A 16 12.10 6.77 -0.53
N LEU A 17 11.22 6.20 -1.35
CA LEU A 17 11.49 5.80 -2.73
C LEU A 17 10.64 6.70 -3.64
N ASN A 18 11.33 7.53 -4.43
CA ASN A 18 10.69 8.47 -5.34
C ASN A 18 10.77 7.92 -6.77
N TYR A 19 9.61 7.77 -7.41
CA TYR A 19 9.48 7.31 -8.79
C TYR A 19 8.79 8.39 -9.64
N SER A 20 8.95 8.31 -10.96
CA SER A 20 8.25 9.22 -11.89
C SER A 20 6.72 9.11 -11.81
N PHE A 21 6.21 7.99 -11.30
CA PHE A 21 4.79 7.67 -11.19
C PHE A 21 4.22 7.80 -9.77
N GLY A 22 5.05 8.12 -8.78
CA GLY A 22 4.60 8.26 -7.39
C GLY A 22 5.69 7.97 -6.38
N ASN A 23 5.33 8.05 -5.11
CA ASN A 23 6.26 7.88 -4.00
C ASN A 23 5.84 6.71 -3.11
N VAL A 24 6.83 6.03 -2.56
CA VAL A 24 6.65 4.94 -1.60
C VAL A 24 7.47 5.24 -0.35
N PHE A 25 6.82 5.14 0.80
CA PHE A 25 7.39 5.42 2.11
C PHE A 25 7.45 4.11 2.90
N ILE A 26 8.65 3.73 3.32
CA ILE A 26 8.90 2.53 4.12
C ILE A 26 9.06 2.98 5.57
N LEU A 27 8.21 2.43 6.44
CA LEU A 27 8.27 2.56 7.89
C LEU A 27 8.46 1.17 8.50
N SER A 28 8.65 1.08 9.81
CA SER A 28 8.69 -0.22 10.51
C SER A 28 7.35 -0.94 10.36
N GLY A 29 7.35 -2.14 9.77
CA GLY A 29 6.16 -3.00 9.60
C GLY A 29 5.13 -2.52 8.57
N VAL A 30 5.32 -1.35 7.95
CA VAL A 30 4.35 -0.79 7.01
C VAL A 30 5.00 -0.04 5.85
N ILE A 31 4.42 -0.23 4.67
CA ILE A 31 4.76 0.50 3.45
C ILE A 31 3.55 1.30 3.00
N ILE A 32 3.76 2.57 2.67
CA ILE A 32 2.69 3.48 2.27
C ILE A 32 3.01 3.99 0.87
N SER A 33 2.05 3.93 -0.05
CA SER A 33 2.22 4.41 -1.42
C SER A 33 1.29 5.58 -1.75
N GLU A 34 1.83 6.57 -2.45
CA GLU A 34 1.11 7.73 -2.96
C GLU A 34 1.41 7.88 -4.46
N MET A 35 0.50 7.42 -5.30
CA MET A 35 0.68 7.46 -6.76
C MET A 35 0.32 8.84 -7.33
N ASN A 36 0.96 9.23 -8.42
CA ASN A 36 0.65 10.46 -9.14
C ASN A 36 -0.72 10.38 -9.81
N GLU A 37 -1.34 11.53 -10.04
CA GLU A 37 -2.63 11.62 -10.72
C GLU A 37 -2.53 11.12 -12.17
N GLY A 38 -3.56 10.40 -12.62
CA GLY A 38 -3.66 9.88 -13.99
C GLY A 38 -2.86 8.61 -14.27
N VAL A 39 -2.06 8.11 -13.32
CA VAL A 39 -1.29 6.87 -13.48
C VAL A 39 -2.22 5.66 -13.66
N VAL A 40 -1.83 4.76 -14.57
CA VAL A 40 -2.43 3.43 -14.70
C VAL A 40 -1.45 2.43 -14.09
N PHE A 41 -1.64 2.15 -12.81
CA PHE A 41 -0.71 1.32 -12.05
C PHE A 41 -0.84 -0.16 -12.44
N SER A 42 0.28 -0.73 -12.87
CA SER A 42 0.41 -2.09 -13.39
C SER A 42 1.60 -2.82 -12.76
N TRP A 43 1.62 -4.15 -12.85
CA TRP A 43 2.73 -4.95 -12.33
C TRP A 43 4.03 -4.68 -13.08
N GLU A 44 3.98 -4.76 -14.41
CA GLU A 44 5.19 -4.70 -15.25
C GLU A 44 5.89 -3.34 -15.15
N GLU A 45 5.13 -2.25 -15.22
CA GLU A 45 5.71 -0.90 -15.29
C GLU A 45 5.98 -0.28 -13.91
N HIS A 46 5.32 -0.76 -12.86
CA HIS A 46 5.33 -0.07 -11.56
C HIS A 46 5.62 -1.02 -10.40
N ALA A 47 4.72 -1.98 -10.15
CA ALA A 47 4.76 -2.75 -8.90
C ALA A 47 5.99 -3.65 -8.80
N SER A 48 6.47 -4.20 -9.92
CA SER A 48 7.64 -5.09 -9.94
C SER A 48 8.92 -4.36 -9.50
N GLN A 49 9.07 -3.08 -9.86
CA GLN A 49 10.19 -2.26 -9.41
C GLN A 49 10.06 -1.95 -7.91
N ILE A 50 8.88 -1.53 -7.47
CA ILE A 50 8.63 -1.22 -6.06
C ILE A 50 8.93 -2.43 -5.18
N VAL A 51 8.44 -3.62 -5.55
CA VAL A 51 8.69 -4.86 -4.81
C VAL A 51 10.19 -5.16 -4.71
N LYS A 52 10.94 -5.03 -5.80
CA LYS A 52 12.41 -5.24 -5.77
C LYS A 52 13.10 -4.26 -4.83
N ASP A 53 12.78 -2.97 -4.92
CA ASP A 53 13.41 -1.94 -4.12
C ASP A 53 13.06 -2.07 -2.63
N VAL A 54 11.84 -2.51 -2.33
CA VAL A 54 11.40 -2.85 -0.98
C VAL A 54 12.18 -4.06 -0.44
N ILE A 55 12.22 -5.18 -1.16
CA ILE A 55 12.95 -6.39 -0.75
C ILE A 55 14.42 -6.05 -0.50
N ASN A 56 15.04 -5.27 -1.39
CA ASN A 56 16.43 -4.88 -1.26
C ASN A 56 16.70 -4.05 -0.01
N PHE A 57 15.74 -3.23 0.42
CA PHE A 57 15.87 -2.39 1.61
C PHE A 57 15.53 -3.12 2.91
N THR A 58 14.43 -3.90 2.92
CA THR A 58 13.91 -4.54 4.15
C THR A 58 14.47 -5.94 4.38
N GLY A 59 14.93 -6.63 3.33
CA GLY A 59 15.29 -8.05 3.37
C GLY A 59 14.08 -8.98 3.58
N SER A 60 12.87 -8.45 3.57
CA SER A 60 11.62 -9.19 3.82
C SER A 60 10.98 -9.67 2.52
N ASP A 61 10.30 -10.81 2.57
CA ASP A 61 9.42 -11.33 1.51
C ASP A 61 8.01 -10.73 1.51
N GLY A 62 7.77 -9.76 2.40
CA GLY A 62 6.52 -9.04 2.58
C GLY A 62 5.58 -9.65 3.63
N SER A 63 5.86 -10.84 4.16
CA SER A 63 4.95 -11.55 5.07
C SER A 63 4.72 -10.85 6.41
N ASP A 64 5.66 -10.01 6.85
CA ASP A 64 5.62 -9.16 8.04
C ASP A 64 5.18 -7.71 7.74
N ILE A 65 4.95 -7.37 6.47
CA ILE A 65 4.66 -6.01 6.03
C ILE A 65 3.17 -5.80 5.78
N VAL A 66 2.63 -4.73 6.35
CA VAL A 66 1.33 -4.19 5.95
C VAL A 66 1.54 -3.16 4.83
N TYR A 67 0.83 -3.31 3.72
CA TYR A 67 0.85 -2.33 2.64
C TYR A 67 -0.34 -1.41 2.74
N ILE A 68 -0.14 -0.09 2.71
CA ILE A 68 -1.20 0.93 2.68
C ILE A 68 -1.13 1.67 1.34
N SER A 69 -2.20 1.57 0.57
CA SER A 69 -2.41 2.41 -0.61
C SER A 69 -3.08 3.72 -0.18
N HIS A 70 -2.31 4.81 -0.10
CA HIS A 70 -2.80 6.13 0.27
C HIS A 70 -3.22 6.92 -0.96
N ARG A 71 -4.50 6.83 -1.31
CA ARG A 71 -5.05 7.35 -2.58
C ARG A 71 -5.49 8.80 -2.44
N ILE A 72 -4.51 9.69 -2.27
CA ILE A 72 -4.72 11.15 -2.25
C ILE A 72 -5.00 11.72 -3.65
N ASN A 73 -4.55 11.02 -4.69
CA ASN A 73 -4.73 11.37 -6.11
C ASN A 73 -5.64 10.36 -6.81
N SER A 74 -6.24 10.78 -7.93
CA SER A 74 -7.03 9.89 -8.79
C SER A 74 -6.11 9.11 -9.75
N TYR A 75 -6.10 7.79 -9.62
CA TYR A 75 -5.32 6.91 -10.50
C TYR A 75 -6.03 5.55 -10.63
N SER A 76 -5.72 4.81 -11.69
CA SER A 76 -6.31 3.50 -11.96
C SER A 76 -5.32 2.38 -11.62
N VAL A 77 -5.84 1.19 -11.33
CA VAL A 77 -5.04 -0.03 -11.13
C VAL A 77 -5.52 -1.10 -12.08
N VAL A 78 -4.62 -1.94 -12.59
CA VAL A 78 -4.98 -3.12 -13.39
C VAL A 78 -5.34 -4.27 -12.44
N PRO A 79 -6.62 -4.69 -12.32
CA PRO A 79 -7.04 -5.69 -11.33
C PRO A 79 -6.36 -7.05 -11.48
N THR A 80 -6.14 -7.48 -12.72
CA THR A 80 -5.56 -8.80 -13.04
C THR A 80 -4.10 -8.92 -12.61
N ASP A 81 -3.39 -7.80 -12.48
CA ASP A 81 -1.99 -7.76 -12.07
C ASP A 81 -1.79 -8.02 -10.57
N TRP A 82 -2.85 -7.96 -9.77
CA TRP A 82 -2.78 -8.32 -8.35
C TRP A 82 -2.39 -9.78 -8.12
N LEU A 83 -2.81 -10.69 -9.00
CA LEU A 83 -2.37 -12.10 -8.94
C LEU A 83 -0.86 -12.23 -9.14
N LYS A 84 -0.28 -11.39 -10.01
CA LYS A 84 1.18 -11.33 -10.21
C LYS A 84 1.87 -10.75 -8.99
N PHE A 85 1.30 -9.72 -8.38
CA PHE A 85 1.82 -9.12 -7.16
C PHE A 85 1.94 -10.15 -6.03
N PHE A 86 0.84 -10.81 -5.69
CA PHE A 86 0.82 -11.78 -4.60
C PHE A 86 1.63 -13.06 -4.86
N LYS A 87 1.95 -13.35 -6.12
CA LYS A 87 2.87 -14.44 -6.48
C LYS A 87 4.34 -14.09 -6.14
N ASN A 88 4.70 -12.81 -6.14
CA ASN A 88 6.07 -12.34 -5.98
C ASN A 88 6.32 -11.65 -4.64
N PHE A 89 5.27 -11.24 -3.93
CA PHE A 89 5.37 -10.54 -2.65
C PHE A 89 4.19 -10.89 -1.75
N SER A 90 4.49 -11.32 -0.52
CA SER A 90 3.46 -11.59 0.49
C SER A 90 3.05 -10.29 1.18
N LEU A 91 1.92 -10.30 1.89
CA LEU A 91 1.49 -9.18 2.73
C LEU A 91 0.82 -9.69 4.01
N LYS A 92 1.21 -9.09 5.15
CA LYS A 92 0.53 -9.27 6.43
C LYS A 92 -0.89 -8.70 6.36
N GLY A 93 -1.04 -7.54 5.71
CA GLY A 93 -2.31 -6.87 5.49
C GLY A 93 -2.25 -5.87 4.34
N TYR A 94 -3.41 -5.50 3.82
CA TYR A 94 -3.54 -4.48 2.79
C TYR A 94 -4.59 -3.42 3.19
N GLY A 95 -4.13 -2.21 3.47
CA GLY A 95 -4.95 -1.06 3.77
C GLY A 95 -5.17 -0.19 2.53
N ILE A 96 -6.39 0.31 2.35
CA ILE A 96 -6.70 1.29 1.30
C ILE A 96 -7.28 2.51 1.98
N VAL A 97 -6.59 3.65 1.85
CA VAL A 97 -7.08 4.94 2.34
C VAL A 97 -7.64 5.69 1.15
N CYS A 98 -8.96 5.88 1.14
CA CYS A 98 -9.67 6.60 0.09
C CYS A 98 -10.70 7.54 0.70
N TYR A 99 -10.73 8.76 0.19
CA TYR A 99 -11.58 9.84 0.71
C TYR A 99 -12.83 10.09 -0.15
N LYS A 100 -13.00 9.29 -1.22
CA LYS A 100 -14.18 9.28 -2.11
C LYS A 100 -14.63 7.83 -2.30
N ASN A 101 -15.93 7.60 -2.47
CA ASN A 101 -16.48 6.28 -2.77
C ASN A 101 -16.05 5.82 -4.16
N VAL A 102 -15.04 4.95 -4.22
CA VAL A 102 -14.57 4.31 -5.45
C VAL A 102 -15.13 2.88 -5.52
N GLY A 103 -16.24 2.72 -6.25
CA GLY A 103 -16.93 1.43 -6.41
C GLY A 103 -16.06 0.33 -7.04
N PHE A 104 -15.08 0.70 -7.86
CA PHE A 104 -14.14 -0.23 -8.51
C PHE A 104 -13.35 -1.10 -7.52
N PHE A 105 -13.05 -0.60 -6.33
CA PHE A 105 -12.26 -1.34 -5.34
C PHE A 105 -13.03 -2.47 -4.68
N ASN A 106 -14.37 -2.39 -4.61
CA ASN A 106 -15.15 -3.51 -4.06
C ASN A 106 -14.97 -4.77 -4.92
N VAL A 107 -14.99 -4.61 -6.23
CA VAL A 107 -14.81 -5.71 -7.20
C VAL A 107 -13.41 -6.34 -7.12
N VAL A 108 -12.37 -5.52 -6.96
CA VAL A 108 -10.98 -6.03 -6.80
C VAL A 108 -10.83 -6.80 -5.48
N ILE A 109 -11.40 -6.31 -4.39
CA ILE A 109 -11.32 -6.96 -3.06
C ILE A 109 -12.05 -8.31 -3.06
N GLU A 110 -13.24 -8.37 -3.67
CA GLU A 110 -14.04 -9.59 -3.76
C GLU A 110 -13.32 -10.67 -4.59
N ASN A 111 -12.71 -10.30 -5.72
CA ASN A 111 -12.01 -11.24 -6.59
C ASN A 111 -10.68 -11.77 -6.04
N LEU A 112 -10.08 -11.07 -5.08
CA LEU A 112 -8.80 -11.47 -4.50
C LEU A 112 -8.94 -12.52 -3.39
N PHE A 113 -10.16 -12.94 -3.02
CA PHE A 113 -10.45 -13.91 -1.94
C PHE A 113 -9.81 -13.58 -0.57
N PHE A 114 -9.21 -12.39 -0.45
CA PHE A 114 -8.48 -11.88 0.72
C PHE A 114 -9.43 -11.20 1.72
N THR A 115 -10.58 -11.81 1.98
CA THR A 115 -11.66 -11.19 2.77
C THR A 115 -11.26 -10.86 4.20
N LYS A 116 -10.19 -11.46 4.75
CA LYS A 116 -9.74 -11.22 6.14
C LYS A 116 -8.54 -10.27 6.31
N LYS A 117 -7.80 -9.93 5.25
CA LYS A 117 -6.54 -9.14 5.37
C LYS A 117 -6.60 -7.77 4.69
N ILE A 118 -7.68 -7.44 3.99
CA ILE A 118 -7.86 -6.14 3.32
C ILE A 118 -8.82 -5.27 4.13
N ARG A 119 -8.47 -3.99 4.34
CA ARG A 119 -9.34 -3.03 5.02
C ARG A 119 -9.33 -1.67 4.33
N LYS A 120 -10.50 -1.03 4.27
CA LYS A 120 -10.65 0.34 3.77
C LYS A 120 -10.72 1.32 4.94
N PHE A 121 -10.16 2.50 4.72
CA PHE A 121 -10.09 3.57 5.70
C PHE A 121 -10.46 4.91 5.05
N SER A 122 -11.05 5.77 5.87
CA SER A 122 -11.44 7.12 5.46
C SER A 122 -10.33 8.15 5.63
N ASN A 123 -9.30 7.81 6.42
CA ASN A 123 -8.13 8.64 6.70
C ASN A 123 -6.89 7.77 6.96
N LEU A 124 -5.70 8.37 6.85
CA LEU A 124 -4.43 7.66 7.01
C LEU A 124 -4.17 7.22 8.46
N GLU A 125 -4.61 8.01 9.43
CA GLU A 125 -4.40 7.75 10.85
C GLU A 125 -5.08 6.45 11.31
N GLU A 126 -6.33 6.21 10.94
CA GLU A 126 -7.04 4.95 11.19
C GLU A 126 -6.30 3.74 10.61
N ALA A 127 -5.74 3.90 9.40
CA ALA A 127 -4.99 2.83 8.76
C ALA A 127 -3.71 2.49 9.54
N LEU A 128 -3.01 3.50 10.04
CA LEU A 128 -1.81 3.33 10.86
C LEU A 128 -2.12 2.74 12.25
N TYR A 129 -3.25 3.11 12.86
CA TYR A 129 -3.72 2.45 14.09
C TYR A 129 -4.00 0.97 13.87
N TRP A 130 -4.59 0.61 12.72
CA TRP A 130 -4.82 -0.79 12.36
C TRP A 130 -3.52 -1.59 12.18
N VAL A 131 -2.48 -1.00 11.58
CA VAL A 131 -1.14 -1.62 11.49
C VAL A 131 -0.62 -1.95 12.89
N LYS A 132 -0.59 -0.96 13.78
CA LYS A 132 -0.11 -1.14 15.17
C LYS A 132 -0.88 -2.23 15.91
N TYR A 133 -2.20 -2.29 15.69
CA TYR A 133 -3.03 -3.35 16.23
C TYR A 133 -2.58 -4.72 15.70
N LEU A 134 -2.42 -4.89 14.38
CA LEU A 134 -1.95 -6.15 13.77
C LEU A 134 -0.57 -6.59 14.26
N ASP A 135 0.31 -5.66 14.63
CA ASP A 135 1.60 -5.98 15.23
C ASP A 135 1.48 -6.47 16.67
N THR A 136 0.48 -5.97 17.41
CA THR A 136 0.27 -6.33 18.81
C THR A 136 -0.45 -7.67 19.00
N VAL A 137 -1.41 -8.01 18.13
CA VAL A 137 -2.16 -9.29 18.23
C VAL A 137 -1.53 -10.44 17.45
N GLY A 138 -0.50 -10.17 16.66
CA GLY A 138 0.22 -11.17 15.86
C GLY A 138 1.48 -11.72 16.54
N ALA A 139 1.73 -11.38 17.80
CA ALA A 139 2.85 -11.86 18.61
C ALA A 139 2.43 -12.99 19.55
#